data_AF-A0A7C6W774-F1
#
_entry.id   AF-A0A7C6W774-F1
#
_cell.length_a   1.000
_cell.length_b   1.000
_cell.length_c   1.000
_cell.angle_alpha   90.00
_cell.angle_beta   90.00
_cell.angle_gamma   90.00
#
_symmetry.space_group_name_H-M   'P 1'
#
loop_
_entity.id
_entity.type
_entity.pdbx_description
1 polymer ?
#
loop_
_entity_poly.entity_id
_entity_poly.type
_entity_poly.pdbx_seq_one_letter_code
_entity_poly.pdbx_strand_id
1 'polypeptide(L)'
;VGFRQYCDWLLFLAKHRDEIDATRFTATAQSYALLYPMQLFARDAVKHLDAPKEIFPFEMIEGGKHANWIIEDVLNSGNFGFHRVGKQRPQEKLRGMWFSYKTTVARSVKFGAIAPQHIRMLPMKKLINRLKIGFR
;
A
#
# COMPACT_ATOMS: atom_id res chain seq x y z
N VAL A 1 1.35 3.39 2.51
CA VAL A 1 0.62 4.58 2.03
C VAL A 1 0.34 5.43 3.25
N GLY A 2 0.66 6.73 3.22
CA GLY A 2 0.32 7.61 4.34
C GLY A 2 -1.16 8.00 4.29
N PHE A 3 -1.77 8.35 5.43
CA PHE A 3 -3.18 8.77 5.48
C PHE A 3 -3.50 9.92 4.51
N ARG A 4 -2.56 10.84 4.30
CA ARG A 4 -2.70 11.89 3.26
C ARG A 4 -2.93 11.32 1.86
N GLN A 5 -2.07 10.41 1.41
CA GLN A 5 -2.21 9.78 0.09
C GLN A 5 -3.53 9.01 -0.02
N TYR A 6 -4.01 8.46 1.10
CA TYR A 6 -5.30 7.80 1.16
C TYR A 6 -6.44 8.78 0.90
N CYS A 7 -6.47 9.93 1.58
CA CYS A 7 -7.44 10.99 1.34
C CYS A 7 -7.34 11.58 -0.08
N ASP A 8 -6.13 11.78 -0.60
CA ASP A 8 -5.91 12.31 -1.96
C ASP A 8 -6.62 11.43 -3.01
N TRP A 9 -6.55 10.10 -2.88
CA TRP A 9 -7.27 9.18 -3.76
C TRP A 9 -8.78 9.27 -3.64
N LEU A 10 -9.32 9.41 -2.43
CA LEU A 10 -10.76 9.56 -2.22
C LEU A 10 -11.30 10.83 -2.85
N LEU A 11 -10.60 11.95 -2.65
CA LEU A 11 -10.95 13.23 -3.26
C LEU A 11 -10.88 13.17 -4.79
N PHE A 12 -9.86 12.52 -5.34
CA PHE A 12 -9.72 12.34 -6.78
C PHE A 12 -10.88 11.54 -7.37
N LEU A 13 -11.18 10.38 -6.78
CA LEU A 13 -12.27 9.49 -7.24
C LEU A 13 -13.63 10.16 -7.11
N ALA A 14 -13.88 10.85 -5.99
CA ALA A 14 -15.13 11.59 -5.79
C ALA A 14 -15.32 12.71 -6.83
N LYS A 15 -14.25 13.46 -7.15
CA LYS A 15 -14.31 14.57 -8.10
C LYS A 15 -14.51 14.11 -9.54
N HIS A 16 -13.84 13.04 -9.95
CA HIS A 16 -13.79 12.60 -11.35
C HIS A 16 -14.66 11.36 -11.63
N ARG A 17 -15.56 10.97 -10.72
CA ARG A 17 -16.38 9.75 -10.86
C ARG A 17 -17.11 9.64 -12.20
N ASP A 18 -17.65 10.76 -12.69
CA ASP A 18 -18.45 10.79 -13.93
C ASP A 18 -17.57 10.79 -15.19
N GLU A 19 -16.27 11.07 -15.05
CA GLU A 19 -15.27 11.04 -16.14
C GLU A 19 -14.57 9.67 -16.26
N ILE A 20 -14.67 8.83 -15.23
CA ILE A 20 -14.00 7.54 -15.17
C ILE A 20 -14.86 6.45 -15.81
N ASP A 21 -14.38 5.87 -16.91
CA ASP A 21 -14.93 4.62 -17.46
C ASP A 21 -14.63 3.46 -16.50
N ALA A 22 -15.64 3.02 -15.75
CA ALA A 22 -15.53 1.95 -14.77
C ALA A 22 -15.06 0.62 -15.36
N THR A 23 -15.51 0.29 -16.58
CA THR A 23 -15.14 -0.94 -17.26
C THR A 23 -13.66 -0.93 -17.60
N ARG A 24 -13.19 0.15 -18.23
CA ARG A 24 -11.78 0.31 -18.61
C ARG A 24 -10.87 0.42 -17.39
N PHE A 25 -11.31 1.14 -16.35
CA PHE A 25 -10.58 1.25 -15.10
C PHE A 25 -10.38 -0.12 -14.47
N THR A 26 -11.47 -0.89 -14.32
CA THR A 26 -11.44 -2.22 -13.71
C THR A 26 -10.54 -3.17 -14.48
N ALA A 27 -10.66 -3.22 -15.81
CA ALA A 27 -9.81 -4.05 -16.66
C ALA A 27 -8.32 -3.69 -16.51
N THR A 28 -8.01 -2.39 -16.42
CA THR A 28 -6.64 -1.89 -16.21
C THR A 28 -6.12 -2.28 -14.81
N ALA A 29 -6.93 -2.11 -13.77
CA ALA A 29 -6.57 -2.52 -12.41
C ALA A 29 -6.31 -4.03 -12.32
N GLN A 30 -7.08 -4.84 -13.04
CA GLN A 30 -6.88 -6.30 -13.13
C GLN A 30 -5.58 -6.65 -13.88
N SER A 31 -5.31 -6.02 -15.04
CA SER A 31 -4.11 -6.30 -15.83
C SER A 31 -2.82 -5.98 -15.06
N TYR A 32 -2.87 -4.98 -14.17
CA TYR A 32 -1.77 -4.67 -13.27
C TYR A 32 -1.80 -5.47 -11.96
N ALA A 33 -2.74 -6.40 -11.75
CA ALA A 33 -2.91 -7.12 -10.47
C ALA A 33 -3.05 -6.19 -9.25
N LEU A 34 -3.76 -5.07 -9.44
CA LEU A 34 -4.03 -4.04 -8.43
C LEU A 34 -5.49 -4.01 -7.97
N LEU A 35 -6.41 -4.68 -8.68
CA LEU A 35 -7.84 -4.64 -8.34
C LEU A 35 -8.10 -5.06 -6.89
N TYR A 36 -7.57 -6.20 -6.44
CA TYR A 36 -7.81 -6.67 -5.07
C TYR A 36 -7.30 -5.69 -3.99
N PRO A 37 -6.06 -5.17 -4.06
CA PRO A 37 -5.62 -4.08 -3.19
C PRO A 37 -6.53 -2.84 -3.23
N MET A 38 -7.02 -2.44 -4.40
CA MET A 38 -7.93 -1.30 -4.58
C MET A 38 -9.30 -1.56 -3.95
N GLN A 39 -9.81 -2.79 -4.04
CA GLN A 39 -11.07 -3.19 -3.39
C GLN A 39 -10.96 -3.19 -1.86
N LEU A 40 -9.83 -3.65 -1.31
CA LEU A 40 -9.54 -3.53 0.12
C LEU A 40 -9.46 -2.06 0.54
N PHE A 41 -8.81 -1.22 -0.27
CA PHE A 41 -8.77 0.23 -0.05
C PHE A 41 -10.19 0.82 -0.02
N ALA A 42 -11.01 0.55 -1.03
CA ALA A 42 -12.37 1.08 -1.13
C ALA A 42 -13.24 0.66 0.06
N ARG A 43 -13.17 -0.61 0.44
CA ARG A 43 -13.86 -1.15 1.62
C ARG A 43 -13.48 -0.39 2.89
N ASP A 44 -12.19 -0.22 3.15
CA ASP A 44 -11.72 0.48 4.34
C ASP A 44 -12.19 1.94 4.35
N ALA A 45 -12.21 2.60 3.20
CA ALA A 45 -12.68 3.98 3.06
C ALA A 45 -14.19 4.10 3.36
N VAL A 46 -15.00 3.21 2.80
CA VAL A 46 -16.45 3.17 3.04
C VAL A 46 -16.74 2.88 4.51
N LYS A 47 -16.02 1.92 5.11
CA LYS A 47 -16.27 1.46 6.48
C LYS A 47 -15.79 2.44 7.55
N HIS A 48 -14.65 3.11 7.34
CA HIS A 48 -13.97 3.89 8.38
C HIS A 48 -13.99 5.39 8.15
N LEU A 49 -14.25 5.84 6.91
CA LEU A 49 -14.23 7.26 6.53
C LEU A 49 -15.56 7.70 5.90
N ASP A 50 -16.60 6.86 5.96
CA ASP A 50 -17.92 7.10 5.38
C ASP A 50 -17.88 7.55 3.91
N ALA A 51 -16.89 7.05 3.14
CA ALA A 51 -16.80 7.34 1.72
C ALA A 51 -18.02 6.74 0.98
N PRO A 52 -18.67 7.47 0.05
CA PRO A 52 -19.76 6.91 -0.74
C PRO A 52 -19.23 5.76 -1.61
N LYS A 53 -19.96 4.64 -1.68
CA LYS A 53 -19.52 3.46 -2.45
C LYS A 53 -19.44 3.75 -3.95
N GLU A 54 -20.25 4.70 -4.40
CA GLU A 54 -20.49 5.06 -5.80
C GLU A 54 -19.31 5.81 -6.42
N ILE A 55 -18.33 6.26 -5.62
CA ILE A 55 -17.10 6.88 -6.13
C ILE A 55 -16.11 5.85 -6.66
N PHE A 56 -16.26 4.58 -6.29
CA PHE A 56 -15.33 3.52 -6.68
C PHE A 56 -15.75 2.90 -8.02
N PRO A 57 -14.88 2.94 -9.05
CA PRO A 57 -15.22 2.51 -10.41
C PRO A 57 -15.11 0.99 -10.61
N PHE A 58 -15.41 0.21 -9.57
CA PHE A 58 -15.31 -1.25 -9.57
C PHE A 58 -16.19 -1.85 -8.48
N GLU A 59 -16.54 -3.13 -8.62
CA GLU A 59 -17.29 -3.86 -7.61
C GLU A 59 -16.50 -3.98 -6.30
N MET A 60 -17.18 -3.73 -5.19
CA MET A 60 -16.59 -3.87 -3.86
C MET A 60 -16.63 -5.32 -3.37
N ILE A 61 -15.65 -5.67 -2.54
CA ILE A 61 -15.65 -6.95 -1.82
C ILE A 61 -16.39 -6.79 -0.48
N GLU A 62 -17.28 -7.74 -0.17
CA GLU A 62 -18.08 -7.71 1.06
C GLU A 62 -17.28 -8.21 2.29
N GLY A 63 -16.27 -9.04 2.07
CA GLY A 63 -15.56 -9.76 3.13
C GLY A 63 -14.13 -10.15 2.74
N GLY A 64 -13.34 -10.58 3.71
CA GLY A 64 -12.04 -11.18 3.43
C GLY A 64 -11.04 -11.12 4.59
N LYS A 65 -10.08 -12.06 4.57
CA LYS A 65 -9.01 -12.18 5.58
C LYS A 65 -8.16 -10.92 5.74
N HIS A 66 -8.07 -10.09 4.70
CA HIS A 66 -7.22 -8.90 4.65
C HIS A 66 -8.00 -7.59 4.83
N ALA A 67 -9.28 -7.70 5.16
CA ALA A 67 -10.25 -6.62 5.25
C ALA A 67 -9.74 -5.33 5.90
N ASN A 68 -9.15 -5.40 7.10
CA ASN A 68 -8.73 -4.23 7.86
C ASN A 68 -7.21 -3.97 7.73
N TRP A 69 -6.49 -4.72 6.91
CA TRP A 69 -5.02 -4.65 6.90
C TRP A 69 -4.48 -3.33 6.35
N ILE A 70 -5.21 -2.70 5.42
CA ILE A 70 -4.79 -1.42 4.85
C ILE A 70 -5.01 -0.31 5.89
N ILE A 71 -6.21 -0.19 6.47
CA ILE A 71 -6.49 0.85 7.46
C ILE A 71 -5.62 0.71 8.71
N GLU A 72 -5.41 -0.51 9.22
CA GLU A 72 -4.51 -0.75 10.36
C GLU A 72 -3.08 -0.30 10.04
N ASP A 73 -2.57 -0.55 8.82
CA ASP A 73 -1.24 -0.08 8.45
C ASP A 73 -1.18 1.43 8.32
N VAL A 74 -2.21 2.06 7.74
CA VAL A 74 -2.29 3.51 7.60
C VAL A 74 -2.33 4.20 8.97
N LEU A 75 -3.12 3.69 9.91
CA LEU A 75 -3.22 4.22 11.28
C LEU A 75 -1.92 3.96 12.09
N ASN A 76 -1.30 2.79 11.94
CA ASN A 76 -0.08 2.47 12.68
C ASN A 76 1.17 3.16 12.13
N SER A 77 1.24 3.39 10.81
CA SER A 77 2.39 4.00 10.15
C SER A 77 2.25 5.50 9.93
N GLY A 78 1.03 6.04 10.00
CA GLY A 78 0.76 7.46 9.86
C GLY A 78 1.31 8.27 11.04
N ASN A 79 1.90 9.42 10.71
CA ASN A 79 2.38 10.37 11.71
C ASN A 79 1.27 11.33 12.19
N PHE A 80 0.17 11.50 11.44
CA PHE A 80 -0.99 12.36 11.80
C PHE A 80 -0.61 13.77 12.31
N GLY A 81 0.44 14.37 11.75
CA GLY A 81 0.94 15.68 12.17
C GLY A 81 1.94 15.64 13.34
N PHE A 82 2.21 14.48 13.92
CA PHE A 82 3.12 14.29 15.04
C PHE A 82 4.44 13.65 14.61
N HIS A 83 5.55 14.06 15.23
CA HIS A 83 6.82 13.37 15.08
C HIS A 83 6.81 12.07 15.89
N ARG A 84 6.89 10.90 15.22
CA ARG A 84 7.08 9.61 15.89
C ARG A 84 8.55 9.22 15.89
N VAL A 85 9.11 9.01 17.09
CA VAL A 85 10.47 8.48 17.30
C VAL A 85 10.45 6.96 17.03
N GLY A 86 10.20 6.57 15.78
CA GLY A 86 10.21 5.18 15.36
C GLY A 86 11.60 4.55 15.45
N LYS A 87 11.71 3.27 15.11
CA LYS A 87 13.01 2.59 15.02
C LYS A 87 13.91 3.31 14.04
N GLN A 88 14.98 3.91 14.54
CA GLN A 88 15.95 4.61 13.72
C GLN A 88 16.87 3.62 13.01
N ARG A 89 17.24 3.95 11.77
CA ARG A 89 18.22 3.18 11.02
C ARG A 89 19.61 3.41 11.66
N PRO A 90 20.36 2.35 11.99
CA PRO A 90 21.74 2.48 12.47
C PRO A 90 22.60 3.25 11.46
N GLN A 91 23.52 4.08 11.95
CA GLN A 91 24.40 4.90 11.09
C GLN A 91 25.45 4.04 10.37
N GLU A 92 25.89 2.92 10.95
CA GLU A 92 26.93 2.10 10.36
C GLU A 92 26.44 1.44 9.06
N LYS A 93 27.21 1.54 7.97
CA LYS A 93 26.81 1.14 6.60
C LYS A 93 26.19 -0.26 6.57
N LEU A 94 26.90 -1.28 7.06
CA LEU A 94 26.44 -2.67 7.05
C LEU A 94 25.20 -2.89 7.92
N ARG A 95 25.18 -2.37 9.15
CA ARG A 95 24.05 -2.50 10.08
C ARG A 95 22.80 -1.79 9.54
N GLY A 96 22.97 -0.61 8.96
CA GLY A 96 21.90 0.14 8.30
C GLY A 96 21.36 -0.58 7.04
N MET A 97 22.22 -1.24 6.27
CA MET A 97 21.80 -2.07 5.14
C MET A 97 20.98 -3.28 5.61
N TRP A 98 21.45 -3.99 6.63
CA TRP A 98 20.74 -5.13 7.23
C TRP A 98 19.40 -4.73 7.84
N PHE A 99 19.36 -3.64 8.61
CA PHE A 99 18.12 -3.07 9.15
C PHE A 99 17.12 -2.81 8.02
N SER A 100 17.56 -2.15 6.96
CA SER A 100 16.71 -1.87 5.80
C SER A 100 16.19 -3.15 5.14
N TYR A 101 17.06 -4.15 4.96
CA TYR A 101 16.66 -5.42 4.36
C TYR A 101 15.62 -6.15 5.21
N LYS A 102 15.86 -6.30 6.51
CA LYS A 102 14.90 -6.89 7.46
C LYS A 102 13.54 -6.19 7.42
N THR A 103 13.53 -4.86 7.42
CA THR A 103 12.27 -4.10 7.33
C THR A 103 11.54 -4.33 6.00
N THR A 104 12.27 -4.45 4.87
CA THR A 104 11.68 -4.80 3.57
C THR A 104 11.09 -6.21 3.59
N VAL A 105 11.82 -7.21 4.12
CA VAL A 105 11.32 -8.59 4.22
C VAL A 105 10.06 -8.65 5.08
N ALA A 106 10.08 -8.04 6.27
CA ALA A 106 8.93 -8.01 7.17
C ALA A 106 7.69 -7.38 6.51
N ARG A 107 7.85 -6.24 5.82
CA ARG A 107 6.77 -5.62 5.04
C ARG A 107 6.30 -6.52 3.89
N SER A 108 7.22 -7.22 3.23
CA SER A 108 6.88 -8.09 2.11
C SER A 108 6.10 -9.32 2.54
N VAL A 109 6.39 -9.87 3.72
CA VAL A 109 5.60 -10.95 4.33
C VAL A 109 4.20 -10.43 4.69
N LYS A 110 4.11 -9.26 5.36
CA LYS A 110 2.83 -8.67 5.76
C LYS A 110 1.89 -8.42 4.57
N PHE A 111 2.40 -7.90 3.45
CA PHE A 111 1.56 -7.49 2.33
C PHE A 111 1.60 -8.43 1.13
N GLY A 112 2.44 -9.47 1.16
CA GLY A 112 2.64 -10.39 0.04
C GLY A 112 1.42 -11.25 -0.31
N ALA A 113 0.39 -11.26 0.52
CA ALA A 113 -0.91 -11.86 0.23
C ALA A 113 -1.87 -10.90 -0.49
N ILE A 114 -1.68 -9.57 -0.33
CA ILE A 114 -2.55 -8.55 -0.93
C ILE A 114 -2.15 -8.25 -2.37
N ALA A 115 -0.85 -8.07 -2.64
CA ALA A 115 -0.32 -7.78 -3.97
C ALA A 115 0.90 -8.65 -4.28
N PRO A 116 0.73 -9.98 -4.43
CA PRO A 116 1.84 -10.92 -4.51
C PRO A 116 2.80 -10.61 -5.66
N GLN A 117 2.27 -10.21 -6.82
CA GLN A 117 3.06 -9.91 -8.03
C GLN A 117 4.01 -8.72 -7.82
N HIS A 118 3.62 -7.75 -7.00
CA HIS A 118 4.41 -6.53 -6.75
C HIS A 118 5.31 -6.63 -5.54
N ILE A 119 4.89 -7.41 -4.53
CA ILE A 119 5.50 -7.36 -3.20
C ILE A 119 6.51 -8.49 -2.98
N ARG A 120 6.25 -9.69 -3.51
CA ARG A 120 7.15 -10.84 -3.30
C ARG A 120 8.53 -10.66 -3.92
N MET A 121 8.64 -9.82 -4.96
CA MET A 121 9.92 -9.50 -5.61
C MET A 121 10.79 -8.49 -4.82
N LEU A 122 10.21 -7.75 -3.87
CA LEU A 122 10.90 -6.64 -3.19
C LEU A 122 12.13 -7.07 -2.39
N PRO A 123 12.13 -8.19 -1.63
CA PRO A 123 13.32 -8.67 -0.94
C PRO A 123 14.50 -8.90 -1.88
N MET A 124 14.27 -9.60 -3.01
CA MET A 124 15.31 -9.88 -4.00
C MET A 124 15.84 -8.61 -4.64
N LYS A 125 14.95 -7.70 -5.06
CA LYS A 125 15.36 -6.40 -5.63
C LYS A 125 16.17 -5.58 -4.63
N LYS A 126 15.79 -5.59 -3.34
CA LYS A 126 16.52 -4.91 -2.27
C LYS A 126 17.91 -5.50 -2.08
N LEU A 127 18.03 -6.82 -2.06
CA LEU A 127 19.31 -7.52 -1.93
C LEU A 127 20.25 -7.19 -3.08
N ILE A 128 19.80 -7.35 -4.33
CA ILE A 128 20.59 -7.06 -5.54
C ILE A 128 21.11 -5.62 -5.51
N ASN A 129 20.24 -4.65 -5.22
CA ASN A 129 20.65 -3.25 -5.17
C ASN A 129 21.67 -2.98 -4.05
N ARG A 130 21.58 -3.68 -2.92
CA ARG A 130 22.55 -3.54 -1.83
C ARG A 130 23.89 -4.15 -2.17
N LEU A 131 23.94 -5.28 -2.87
CA LEU A 131 25.19 -5.84 -3.37
C LEU A 131 25.85 -4.85 -4.35
N LYS A 132 25.10 -4.28 -5.30
CA LYS A 132 25.62 -3.28 -6.24
C LYS A 132 26.21 -2.02 -5.58
N ILE A 133 25.64 -1.58 -4.44
CA ILE A 133 26.10 -0.40 -3.69
C ILE A 133 27.18 -0.75 -2.65
N GLY A 134 27.16 -1.99 -2.14
CA GLY A 134 28.07 -2.46 -1.09
C GLY A 134 29.47 -2.76 -1.61
N PHE A 135 29.57 -3.18 -2.88
CA PHE A 135 30.83 -3.51 -3.57
C PHE A 135 31.32 -2.39 -4.51
N ARG A 136 30.75 -1.18 -4.38
CA ARG A 136 31.36 0.08 -4.83
C ARG A 136 31.86 0.82 -3.59
#